data_AF-A0A927VF56-F1
#
_entry.id   AF-A0A927VF56-F1
#
_cell.length_a   1.000
_cell.length_b   1.000
_cell.length_c   1.000
_cell.angle_alpha   90.00
_cell.angle_beta   90.00
_cell.angle_gamma   90.00
#
_symmetry.space_group_name_H-M   'P 1'
#
loop_
_entity.id
_entity.type
_entity.pdbx_description
1 polymer ?
#
loop_
_entity_poly.entity_id
_entity_poly.type
_entity_poly.pdbx_seq_one_letter_code
_entity_poly.pdbx_strand_id
1 'polypeptide(L)'
;MNIIDGNFRTPMDFGWTQSLIGAMIPYYGLNGSAKIASVILPGILKDFRKCLKDAAVGAEIKEEYTVDDGKVTIRLVGSRRMQKGAAANVLHEVYVNEEAVVINGMTRHEEGIGI
;
A
#
# COMPACT_ATOMS: atom_id res chain seq x y z
N MET A 1 20.83 9.19 -10.67
CA MET A 1 21.18 7.96 -9.94
C MET A 1 19.88 7.20 -9.73
N ASN A 2 19.57 6.25 -10.62
CA ASN A 2 18.30 5.53 -10.62
C ASN A 2 18.39 4.35 -9.64
N ILE A 3 17.79 4.49 -8.47
CA ILE A 3 17.53 3.36 -7.58
C ILE A 3 16.29 2.67 -8.16
N ILE A 4 16.51 1.60 -8.93
CA ILE A 4 15.47 0.68 -9.36
C ILE A 4 15.39 -0.38 -8.25
N ASP A 5 14.79 -0.03 -7.11
CA ASP A 5 14.40 -1.05 -6.13
C ASP A 5 13.10 -1.69 -6.60
N GLY A 6 13.02 -3.03 -6.57
CA GLY A 6 11.99 -3.79 -7.25
C GLY A 6 10.56 -3.45 -6.80
N ASN A 7 9.96 -2.50 -7.52
CA ASN A 7 8.61 -1.97 -7.35
C ASN A 7 7.56 -3.06 -7.16
N PHE A 8 6.58 -2.79 -6.30
CA PHE A 8 5.23 -3.31 -6.53
C PHE A 8 4.86 -2.98 -7.97
N ARG A 9 4.50 -3.97 -8.79
CA ARG A 9 4.06 -3.68 -10.16
C ARG A 9 2.66 -3.09 -10.13
N THR A 10 2.56 -1.84 -9.70
CA THR A 10 1.48 -0.92 -10.05
C THR A 10 2.05 0.05 -11.09
N PRO A 11 1.33 0.41 -12.17
CA PRO A 11 1.80 1.37 -13.18
C PRO A 11 2.12 2.79 -12.65
N MET A 12 2.05 3.04 -11.34
CA MET A 12 2.19 4.35 -10.71
C MET A 12 2.77 4.23 -9.29
N ASP A 13 4.09 4.11 -9.14
CA ASP A 13 4.74 4.22 -7.82
C ASP A 13 4.54 5.59 -7.13
N PHE A 14 3.93 6.57 -7.81
CA PHE A 14 3.71 7.92 -7.28
C PHE A 14 2.24 8.23 -6.90
N GLY A 15 1.24 7.52 -7.44
CA GLY A 15 -0.15 7.96 -7.34
C GLY A 15 -0.76 7.79 -5.94
N TRP A 16 -0.72 6.58 -5.42
CA TRP A 16 -1.36 6.23 -4.15
C TRP A 16 -0.60 6.77 -2.94
N THR A 17 0.73 6.94 -3.03
CA THR A 17 1.55 7.58 -2.00
C THR A 17 1.14 9.04 -1.79
N GLN A 18 0.81 9.77 -2.86
CA GLN A 18 0.29 11.14 -2.76
C GLN A 18 -1.10 11.17 -2.12
N SER A 19 -1.99 10.24 -2.48
CA SER A 19 -3.29 10.09 -1.84
C SER A 19 -3.17 9.75 -0.36
N LEU A 20 -2.21 8.91 0.02
CA LEU A 20 -1.91 8.56 1.40
C LEU A 20 -1.39 9.77 2.19
N ILE A 21 -0.45 10.54 1.61
CA ILE A 21 0.03 11.79 2.20
C ILE A 21 -1.16 12.73 2.42
N GLY A 22 -2.01 12.91 1.42
CA GLY A 22 -3.22 13.73 1.49
C GLY A 22 -4.15 13.34 2.64
N ALA A 23 -4.40 12.04 2.82
CA ALA A 23 -5.22 11.52 3.90
C ALA A 23 -4.63 11.77 5.30
N MET A 24 -3.30 11.94 5.41
CA MET A 24 -2.63 12.23 6.68
C MET A 24 -2.55 13.73 7.02
N ILE A 25 -2.77 14.63 6.05
CA ILE A 25 -2.69 16.09 6.23
C ILE A 25 -3.56 16.60 7.39
N PRO A 26 -4.82 16.14 7.58
CA PRO A 26 -5.66 16.60 8.69
C PRO A 26 -5.08 16.31 10.09
N TYR A 27 -4.19 15.31 10.22
CA TYR A 27 -3.66 14.84 11.50
C TYR A 27 -2.30 15.46 11.85
N TYR A 28 -1.43 15.67 10.85
CA TYR A 28 -0.05 16.13 11.06
C TYR A 28 0.31 17.42 10.31
N GLY A 29 -0.61 17.97 9.51
CA GLY A 29 -0.32 19.03 8.55
C GLY A 29 0.57 18.54 7.40
N LEU A 30 0.83 19.44 6.45
CA LEU A 30 1.58 19.13 5.22
C LEU A 30 3.00 18.61 5.52
N ASN A 31 3.74 19.33 6.38
CA ASN A 31 5.13 18.99 6.71
C ASN A 31 5.26 17.69 7.51
N GLY A 32 4.34 17.45 8.45
CA GLY A 32 4.33 16.22 9.24
C GLY A 32 3.99 15.00 8.38
N SER A 33 2.99 15.13 7.51
CA SER A 33 2.58 14.06 6.59
C SER A 33 3.67 13.70 5.58
N ALA A 34 4.39 14.70 5.04
CA ALA A 34 5.53 14.47 4.17
C ALA A 34 6.68 13.75 4.89
N LYS A 35 6.94 14.08 6.16
CA LYS A 35 7.94 13.39 6.98
C LYS A 35 7.57 11.92 7.22
N ILE A 36 6.31 11.64 7.54
CA ILE A 36 5.82 10.26 7.71
C ILE A 36 6.00 9.47 6.41
N ALA A 37 5.61 10.04 5.28
CA ALA A 37 5.79 9.39 3.98
C ALA A 37 7.25 9.18 3.58
N SER A 38 8.16 10.07 3.98
CA SER A 38 9.59 9.95 3.65
C SER A 38 10.35 9.02 4.59
N VAL A 39 9.91 8.85 5.84
CA VAL A 39 10.69 8.18 6.90
C VAL A 39 10.03 6.88 7.36
N ILE A 40 8.72 6.92 7.62
CA ILE A 40 8.00 5.82 8.27
C ILE A 40 7.44 4.86 7.21
N LEU A 41 6.82 5.41 6.17
CA LEU A 41 6.17 4.62 5.12
C LEU A 41 7.10 3.62 4.41
N PRO A 42 8.37 3.93 4.09
CA PRO A 42 9.27 2.95 3.49
C PRO A 42 9.52 1.74 4.40
N GLY A 43 9.57 1.95 5.72
CA GLY A 43 9.71 0.88 6.71
C GLY A 43 8.48 -0.02 6.73
N ILE A 44 7.29 0.59 6.81
CA ILE A 44 6.00 -0.11 6.75
C ILE A 44 5.88 -0.96 5.48
N LEU A 45 6.19 -0.39 4.30
CA LEU A 45 6.08 -1.11 3.04
C LEU A 45 7.08 -2.26 2.92
N LYS A 46 8.30 -2.08 3.45
CA LYS A 46 9.31 -3.13 3.47
C LYS A 46 8.87 -4.31 4.34
N ASP A 47 8.30 -4.03 5.50
CA ASP A 47 7.75 -5.03 6.40
C ASP A 47 6.56 -5.76 5.77
N PHE A 48 5.57 -5.02 5.27
CA PHE A 48 4.41 -5.60 4.57
C PHE A 48 4.81 -6.49 3.38
N ARG A 49 5.82 -6.06 2.62
CA ARG A 49 6.38 -6.85 1.51
C ARG A 49 6.97 -8.17 1.99
N LYS A 50 7.58 -8.20 3.17
CA LYS A 50 8.11 -9.43 3.78
C LYS A 50 6.95 -10.36 4.13
N CYS A 51 5.91 -9.87 4.81
CA CYS A 51 4.70 -10.63 5.11
C CYS A 51 4.08 -11.24 3.84
N LEU A 52 3.98 -10.46 2.75
CA LEU A 52 3.51 -10.96 1.46
C LEU A 52 4.40 -12.04 0.82
N LYS A 53 5.72 -12.00 1.04
CA LYS A 53 6.65 -13.00 0.51
C LYS A 53 6.58 -14.31 1.29
N ASP A 54 6.38 -14.23 2.60
CA ASP A 54 6.23 -15.38 3.48
C ASP A 54 4.85 -16.04 3.34
N ALA A 55 3.85 -15.29 2.85
CA ALA A 55 2.53 -15.79 2.56
C ALA A 55 2.49 -16.77 1.36
N ALA A 56 1.56 -17.72 1.45
CA ALA A 56 1.20 -18.59 0.33
C ALA A 56 0.65 -17.79 -0.85
N VAL A 57 0.90 -18.26 -2.08
CA VAL A 57 0.30 -17.66 -3.27
C VAL A 57 -1.22 -17.78 -3.20
N GLY A 58 -1.92 -16.66 -3.43
CA GLY A 58 -3.37 -16.54 -3.33
C GLY A 58 -3.87 -16.12 -1.94
N ALA A 59 -3.02 -16.20 -0.91
CA ALA A 59 -3.39 -15.76 0.43
C ALA A 59 -3.47 -14.23 0.50
N GLU A 60 -4.54 -13.74 1.11
CA GLU A 60 -4.71 -12.34 1.48
C GLU A 60 -3.97 -12.05 2.79
N ILE A 61 -3.26 -10.94 2.82
CA ILE A 61 -2.51 -10.45 3.98
C ILE A 61 -3.04 -9.07 4.34
N LYS A 62 -3.29 -8.88 5.63
CA LYS A 62 -3.82 -7.66 6.23
C LYS A 62 -2.92 -7.27 7.38
N GLU A 63 -2.18 -6.19 7.21
CA GLU A 63 -1.31 -5.66 8.25
C GLU A 63 -1.78 -4.26 8.64
N GLU A 64 -1.64 -3.94 9.92
CA GLU A 64 -2.02 -2.66 10.50
C GLU A 64 -0.83 -2.05 11.23
N TYR A 65 -0.55 -0.78 10.94
CA TYR A 65 0.61 -0.06 11.43
C TYR A 65 0.15 1.24 12.08
N THR A 66 0.25 1.32 13.40
CA THR A 66 -0.01 2.55 14.14
C THR A 66 1.26 3.41 14.14
N VAL A 67 1.14 4.66 13.70
CA VAL A 67 2.23 5.64 13.76
C VAL A 67 2.47 6.03 15.23
N ASP A 68 3.73 6.28 15.59
CA ASP A 68 4.26 6.38 16.96
C ASP A 68 3.44 7.22 17.97
N ASP A 69 2.73 8.25 17.52
CA ASP A 69 1.91 9.10 18.38
C ASP A 69 0.43 8.67 18.49
N GLY A 70 0.07 7.54 17.89
CA GLY A 70 -1.27 6.95 17.92
C GLY A 70 -2.34 7.67 17.10
N LYS A 71 -2.00 8.78 16.41
CA LYS A 71 -3.01 9.58 15.69
C LYS A 71 -3.43 8.99 14.35
N VAL A 72 -2.55 8.21 13.73
CA VAL A 72 -2.80 7.58 12.44
C VAL A 72 -2.49 6.10 12.50
N THR A 73 -3.44 5.31 12.02
CA THR A 73 -3.30 3.89 11.77
C THR A 73 -3.38 3.64 10.27
N ILE A 74 -2.35 3.01 9.71
CA ILE A 74 -2.25 2.65 8.31
C ILE A 74 -2.51 1.16 8.19
N ARG A 75 -3.58 0.77 7.49
CA ARG A 75 -3.87 -0.63 7.19
C ARG A 75 -3.60 -0.93 5.73
N LEU A 76 -2.84 -1.99 5.47
CA LEU A 76 -2.48 -2.46 4.14
C LEU A 76 -3.10 -3.83 3.89
N VAL A 77 -3.79 -3.97 2.77
CA VAL A 77 -4.39 -5.23 2.33
C VAL A 77 -3.79 -5.62 0.99
N GLY A 78 -3.31 -6.84 0.87
CA GLY A 78 -2.61 -7.31 -0.31
C GLY A 78 -2.62 -8.82 -0.44
N SER A 79 -2.08 -9.33 -1.55
CA SER A 79 -1.90 -10.77 -1.75
C SER A 79 -0.72 -11.04 -2.66
N ARG A 80 -0.18 -12.25 -2.56
CA ARG A 80 0.79 -12.75 -3.53
C ARG A 80 0.05 -13.47 -4.67
N ARG A 81 0.18 -13.03 -5.91
CA ARG A 81 -0.47 -13.65 -7.08
C ARG A 81 0.55 -14.17 -8.08
N MET A 82 0.24 -15.28 -8.74
CA MET A 82 1.00 -15.74 -9.92
C MET A 82 0.64 -14.86 -11.12
N GLN A 83 1.61 -14.14 -11.67
CA GLN A 83 1.45 -13.33 -12.87
C GLN A 83 2.53 -13.70 -13.88
N LYS A 84 2.13 -14.20 -15.05
CA LYS A 84 3.05 -14.62 -16.13
C LYS A 84 4.16 -15.59 -15.68
N GLY A 85 3.82 -16.56 -14.83
CA GLY A 85 4.75 -17.58 -14.34
C GLY A 85 5.69 -17.13 -13.21
N ALA A 86 5.56 -15.89 -12.72
CA ALA A 86 6.29 -15.40 -11.55
C ALA A 86 5.32 -14.97 -10.45
N ALA A 87 5.71 -15.19 -9.19
CA ALA A 87 4.92 -14.68 -8.06
C ALA A 87 5.16 -13.17 -7.90
N ALA A 88 4.08 -12.40 -7.96
CA ALA A 88 4.06 -10.96 -7.80
C ALA A 88 3.32 -10.56 -6.52
N ASN A 89 3.80 -9.52 -5.86
CA ASN A 89 3.14 -8.93 -4.70
C ASN A 89 2.14 -7.87 -5.19
N VAL A 90 0.90 -7.95 -4.75
CA VAL A 90 -0.19 -7.06 -5.15
C VAL A 90 -0.73 -6.38 -3.90
N LEU A 91 -0.78 -5.05 -3.92
CA LEU A 91 -1.48 -4.23 -2.92
C LEU A 91 -2.89 -3.96 -3.44
N HIS A 92 -3.91 -4.32 -2.67
CA HIS A 92 -5.32 -4.16 -3.04
C HIS A 92 -5.91 -2.89 -2.45
N GLU A 93 -5.66 -2.66 -1.17
CA GLU A 93 -6.32 -1.60 -0.42
C GLU A 93 -5.34 -0.99 0.59
N VAL A 94 -5.51 0.31 0.80
CA VAL A 94 -4.78 1.09 1.80
C VAL A 94 -5.81 1.89 2.56
N TYR A 95 -5.70 1.90 3.88
CA TYR A 95 -6.57 2.68 4.74
C TYR A 95 -5.76 3.55 5.68
N VAL A 96 -6.28 4.74 6.00
CA VAL A 96 -5.79 5.65 7.03
C VAL A 96 -6.93 5.89 8.00
N ASN A 97 -6.79 5.49 9.26
CA ASN A 97 -7.84 5.59 10.28
C ASN A 97 -9.20 5.07 9.78
N GLU A 98 -9.18 3.87 9.21
CA GLU A 98 -10.37 3.20 8.63
C GLU A 98 -10.90 3.81 7.33
N GLU A 99 -10.38 4.95 6.87
CA GLU A 99 -10.76 5.56 5.59
C GLU A 99 -9.94 4.99 4.44
N ALA A 100 -10.61 4.52 3.38
CA ALA A 100 -9.96 3.96 2.22
C ALA A 100 -9.24 5.06 1.40
N VAL A 101 -7.96 4.82 1.12
CA VAL A 101 -7.13 5.67 0.26
C VAL A 101 -7.24 5.17 -1.17
N VAL A 102 -7.55 6.10 -2.09
CA VAL A 102 -7.65 5.77 -3.52
C VAL A 102 -6.29 5.37 -4.07
N ILE A 103 -6.18 4.12 -4.51
CA ILE A 103 -5.01 3.60 -5.22
C ILE A 103 -5.26 3.77 -6.72
N ASN A 104 -4.82 4.91 -7.28
CA ASN A 104 -4.87 5.13 -8.73
C ASN A 104 -4.02 4.06 -9.44
N GLY A 105 -4.68 3.11 -10.10
CA GLY A 105 -4.04 2.00 -10.81
C GLY A 105 -4.57 0.60 -10.50
N MET A 106 -5.45 0.45 -9.50
CA MET A 106 -6.21 -0.79 -9.25
C MET A 106 -7.65 -0.45 -8.87
N THR A 107 -8.40 0.12 -9.80
CA THR A 107 -9.84 -0.08 -9.78
C THR A 107 -10.05 -1.58 -9.95
N ARG A 108 -10.58 -2.22 -8.91
CA ARG A 108 -11.21 -3.53 -9.01
C ARG A 108 -12.26 -3.43 -10.12
N HIS A 109 -11.92 -3.83 -11.34
CA HIS A 109 -12.94 -4.22 -12.32
C HIS A 109 -13.52 -5.54 -11.80
N GLU A 110 -14.42 -5.45 -10.82
CA GLU A 110 -15.52 -6.40 -10.76
C GLU A 110 -16.40 -6.12 -11.99
N GLU A 111 -16.00 -6.61 -13.16
CA GLU A 111 -16.99 -7.00 -14.16
C GLU A 111 -17.32 -8.46 -13.91
N GLY A 112 -18.16 -8.66 -12.89
CA GLY A 112 -19.08 -9.78 -12.90
C GLY A 112 -20.18 -9.49 -13.89
N ILE A 113 -20.05 -10.02 -15.11
CA ILE A 113 -21.15 -10.49 -15.95
C ILE A 113 -20.60 -11.79 -16.56
N GLY A 114 -20.98 -12.99 -16.13
CA GLY A 114 -22.35 -13.40 -15.83
C GLY A 114 -23.10 -13.68 -17.14
N ILE A 115 -22.57 -14.57 -17.99
CA ILE A 115 -23.30 -15.55 -18.82
C ILE A 115 -22.37 -16.72 -19.17
#